data_AF-A0A811PVM2-F1
#
_entry.id   AF-A0A811PVM2-F1
#
_cell.length_a   1.000
_cell.length_b   1.000
_cell.length_c   1.000
_cell.angle_alpha   90.00
_cell.angle_beta   90.00
_cell.angle_gamma   90.00
#
_symmetry.space_group_name_H-M   'P 1'
#
loop_
_entity.id
_entity.type
_entity.pdbx_description
1 polymer ?
#
loop_
_entity_poly.entity_id
_entity_poly.type
_entity_poly.pdbx_seq_one_letter_code
_entity_poly.pdbx_strand_id
1 'polypeptide(L)'
;MSLFGLGRNQKTFRPKKSAPSGSKGAQLRKHINATLGSGNLGKLYVVSSPKYVEYLMDWIEGQLDDESIFPQKLGTPFPPNFKEVAKTIFKCLFRVYAHIYHSHFQKIVSLKEEDHLNTCFKHFILFTNEFGLIDKKSWIHSRS
;
A
#
# COMPACT_ATOMS: atom_id res chain seq x y z
N MET A 1 -41.69 6.75 -55.19
CA MET A 1 -42.26 7.74 -54.24
C MET A 1 -41.18 8.12 -53.24
N SER A 2 -41.14 9.39 -52.85
CA SER A 2 -39.98 10.15 -52.33
C SER A 2 -39.98 10.32 -50.79
N LEU A 3 -38.89 10.94 -50.28
CA LEU A 3 -38.63 11.59 -48.97
C LEU A 3 -38.29 10.66 -47.79
N PHE A 4 -37.25 10.87 -46.96
CA PHE A 4 -36.65 12.05 -46.31
C PHE A 4 -35.12 11.80 -46.08
N GLY A 5 -34.17 12.72 -45.84
CA GLY A 5 -34.16 14.14 -45.46
C GLY A 5 -33.00 14.42 -44.45
N LEU A 6 -32.12 15.37 -44.77
CA LEU A 6 -31.06 16.15 -44.04
C LEU A 6 -30.86 15.91 -42.51
N GLY A 7 -29.68 16.02 -41.87
CA GLY A 7 -28.48 16.83 -42.13
C GLY A 7 -28.32 18.00 -41.13
N ARG A 8 -27.19 18.04 -40.39
CA ARG A 8 -26.47 19.19 -39.78
C ARG A 8 -26.48 19.42 -38.25
N ASN A 9 -25.31 19.93 -37.82
CA ASN A 9 -24.76 20.18 -36.50
C ASN A 9 -24.39 21.68 -36.43
N GLN A 10 -24.75 22.44 -35.38
CA GLN A 10 -24.17 23.75 -35.01
C GLN A 10 -24.49 24.14 -33.54
N LYS A 11 -23.55 24.87 -32.91
CA LYS A 11 -23.40 25.36 -31.50
C LYS A 11 -24.46 26.45 -31.14
N THR A 12 -24.80 26.90 -29.90
CA THR A 12 -23.97 27.43 -28.78
C THR A 12 -24.82 27.91 -27.54
N PHE A 13 -24.14 28.05 -26.38
CA PHE A 13 -24.31 28.97 -25.20
C PHE A 13 -25.09 28.57 -23.91
N ARG A 14 -24.43 28.87 -22.77
CA ARG A 14 -24.57 28.45 -21.34
C ARG A 14 -25.86 28.88 -20.60
N PRO A 15 -26.11 28.27 -19.41
CA PRO A 15 -26.65 28.99 -18.25
C PRO A 15 -25.71 28.96 -17.01
N LYS A 16 -25.69 30.07 -16.25
CA LYS A 16 -25.12 30.21 -14.89
C LYS A 16 -26.28 30.32 -13.88
N LYS A 17 -26.28 29.53 -12.80
CA LYS A 17 -26.43 29.92 -11.36
C LYS A 17 -26.90 28.77 -10.44
N SER A 18 -26.12 28.58 -9.36
CA SER A 18 -26.40 28.14 -7.97
C SER A 18 -27.43 27.03 -7.64
N ALA A 19 -26.99 26.13 -6.75
CA ALA A 19 -27.50 24.80 -6.40
C ALA A 19 -28.84 24.71 -5.65
N PRO A 20 -29.44 23.49 -5.64
CA PRO A 20 -30.05 22.95 -4.44
C PRO A 20 -29.36 21.66 -3.96
N SER A 21 -29.20 21.59 -2.65
CA SER A 21 -28.86 20.41 -1.86
C SER A 21 -29.74 19.21 -2.25
N GLY A 22 -29.13 18.04 -2.38
CA GLY A 22 -29.79 16.81 -2.85
C GLY A 22 -28.97 16.04 -3.88
N SER A 23 -27.67 16.31 -3.98
CA SER A 23 -26.79 15.57 -4.87
C SER A 23 -26.67 14.13 -4.40
N LYS A 24 -26.50 13.24 -5.37
CA LYS A 24 -26.23 11.79 -5.26
C LYS A 24 -25.20 11.42 -4.17
N GLY A 25 -24.40 12.37 -3.68
CA GLY A 25 -23.52 12.21 -2.52
C GLY A 25 -24.22 11.95 -1.18
N ALA A 26 -25.44 12.45 -0.97
CA ALA A 26 -26.22 12.14 0.24
C ALA A 26 -26.74 10.69 0.22
N GLN A 27 -27.09 10.18 -0.96
CA GLN A 27 -27.54 8.81 -1.18
C GLN A 27 -26.38 7.83 -1.10
N LEU A 28 -25.19 8.22 -1.59
CA LEU A 28 -23.95 7.46 -1.43
C LEU A 28 -23.52 7.39 0.04
N ARG A 29 -23.62 8.48 0.81
CA ARG A 29 -23.35 8.47 2.27
C ARG A 29 -24.30 7.56 3.04
N LYS A 30 -25.59 7.55 2.68
CA LYS A 30 -26.58 6.64 3.29
C LYS A 30 -26.28 5.18 2.96
N HIS A 31 -25.83 4.88 1.74
CA HIS A 31 -25.41 3.52 1.36
C HIS A 31 -24.13 3.11 2.11
N ILE A 32 -23.12 3.98 2.20
CA ILE A 32 -21.87 3.72 2.93
C ILE A 32 -22.13 3.42 4.41
N ASN A 33 -22.98 4.21 5.08
CA ASN A 33 -23.31 3.99 6.49
C ASN A 33 -24.22 2.77 6.73
N ALA A 34 -25.05 2.38 5.74
CA ALA A 34 -25.90 1.20 5.83
C ALA A 34 -25.14 -0.11 5.54
N THR A 35 -24.05 -0.06 4.76
CA THR A 35 -23.24 -1.23 4.42
C THR A 35 -22.07 -1.45 5.38
N LEU A 36 -21.58 -0.40 6.06
CA LEU A 36 -20.49 -0.49 7.04
C LEU A 36 -21.02 -0.73 8.47
N GLY A 37 -21.83 -1.78 8.60
CA GLY A 37 -22.13 -2.37 9.89
C GLY A 37 -20.86 -2.64 10.69
N SER A 38 -20.93 -2.34 11.98
CA SER A 38 -19.93 -2.55 13.02
C SER A 38 -19.03 -3.77 12.76
N GLY A 39 -17.78 -3.53 12.39
CA GLY A 39 -16.81 -4.60 12.14
C GLY A 39 -15.44 -4.02 11.84
N ASN A 40 -14.51 -4.20 12.78
CA ASN A 40 -13.08 -3.95 12.56
C ASN A 40 -12.60 -4.78 11.37
N LEU A 41 -12.15 -4.13 10.29
CA LEU A 41 -11.11 -4.57 9.34
C LEU A 41 -11.12 -3.65 8.10
N GLY A 42 -9.99 -2.96 7.85
CA GLY A 42 -9.72 -2.37 6.54
C GLY A 42 -9.87 -0.85 6.42
N LYS A 43 -9.14 -0.06 7.21
CA LYS A 43 -8.81 1.31 6.79
C LYS A 43 -7.69 1.24 5.74
N LEU A 44 -8.07 1.14 4.46
CA LEU A 44 -7.17 1.49 3.36
C LEU A 44 -6.96 3.01 3.40
N TYR A 45 -5.89 3.41 4.08
CA TYR A 45 -5.50 4.80 4.23
C TYR A 45 -4.89 5.27 2.90
N VAL A 46 -5.59 6.13 2.16
CA VAL A 46 -5.01 6.83 1.00
C VAL A 46 -4.09 7.93 1.53
N VAL A 47 -2.86 7.54 1.88
CA VAL A 47 -1.81 8.46 2.33
C VAL A 47 -0.74 8.59 1.25
N SER A 48 -0.07 9.74 1.23
CA SER A 48 1.11 9.93 0.39
C SER A 48 2.18 8.88 0.71
N SER A 49 2.94 8.47 -0.30
CA SER A 49 3.99 7.45 -0.20
C SER A 49 4.92 7.59 1.01
N PRO A 50 5.36 8.80 1.44
CA PRO A 50 6.21 8.95 2.63
C PRO A 50 5.48 8.59 3.93
N LYS A 51 4.25 9.10 4.08
CA LYS A 51 3.44 8.90 5.29
C LYS A 51 3.01 7.45 5.45
N TYR A 52 2.86 6.73 4.33
CA TYR A 52 2.64 5.29 4.32
C TYR A 52 3.86 4.51 4.85
N VAL A 53 5.08 4.89 4.43
CA VAL A 53 6.32 4.24 4.87
C VAL A 53 6.58 4.51 6.35
N GLU A 54 6.33 5.73 6.82
CA GLU A 54 6.41 6.08 8.25
C GLU A 54 5.50 5.18 9.10
N TYR A 55 4.19 5.15 8.81
CA TYR A 55 3.26 4.26 9.53
C TYR A 55 3.61 2.78 9.43
N LEU A 56 4.23 2.37 8.32
CA LEU A 56 4.68 1.00 8.14
C LEU A 56 5.86 0.67 9.06
N MET A 57 6.83 1.58 9.18
CA MET A 57 7.98 1.40 10.08
C MET A 57 7.55 1.43 11.54
N ASP A 58 6.70 2.38 11.93
CA ASP A 58 6.15 2.45 13.29
C ASP A 58 5.39 1.16 13.65
N TRP A 59 4.63 0.61 12.70
CA TRP A 59 3.95 -0.66 12.90
C TRP A 59 4.94 -1.83 13.06
N ILE A 60 6.00 -1.90 12.24
CA ILE A 60 7.03 -2.93 12.36
C ILE A 60 7.72 -2.85 13.73
N GLU A 61 8.11 -1.65 14.15
CA GLU A 61 8.74 -1.42 15.46
C GLU A 61 7.82 -1.90 16.59
N GLY A 62 6.54 -1.52 16.55
CA GLY A 62 5.56 -2.00 17.52
C GLY A 62 5.35 -3.53 17.52
N GLN A 63 5.63 -4.24 16.41
CA GLN A 63 5.64 -5.71 16.41
C GLN A 63 6.91 -6.29 17.04
N LEU A 64 8.07 -5.64 16.84
CA LEU A 64 9.35 -6.08 17.38
C LEU A 64 9.46 -5.87 18.90
N ASP A 65 8.81 -4.82 19.41
CA ASP A 65 8.77 -4.48 20.83
C ASP A 65 7.74 -5.29 21.63
N ASP A 66 6.81 -5.97 20.94
CA ASP A 66 5.82 -6.81 21.59
C ASP A 66 6.46 -8.10 22.12
N GLU A 67 6.66 -8.18 23.45
CA GLU A 67 7.23 -9.35 24.13
C GLU A 67 6.43 -10.63 23.92
N SER A 68 5.14 -10.54 23.54
CA SER A 68 4.33 -11.72 23.21
C SER A 68 4.68 -12.31 21.84
N ILE A 69 5.27 -11.51 20.95
CA ILE A 69 5.71 -11.90 19.61
C ILE A 69 7.22 -12.18 19.61
N PHE A 70 8.01 -11.31 20.22
CA PHE A 70 9.46 -11.40 20.33
C PHE A 70 9.88 -11.44 21.81
N PRO A 71 9.93 -12.63 22.43
CA PRO A 71 10.26 -12.75 23.84
C PRO A 71 11.71 -12.31 24.10
N GLN A 72 11.89 -11.36 25.03
CA GLN A 72 13.21 -10.84 25.38
C GLN A 72 13.91 -11.67 26.47
N LYS A 73 13.15 -12.48 27.21
CA LYS A 73 13.66 -13.33 28.30
C LYS A 73 14.10 -14.70 27.77
N LEU A 74 15.31 -15.11 28.14
CA LEU A 74 15.86 -16.42 27.79
C LEU A 74 14.97 -17.55 28.34
N GLY A 75 14.69 -18.54 27.50
CA GLY A 75 13.88 -19.71 27.85
C GLY A 75 12.38 -19.56 27.57
N THR A 76 11.91 -18.36 27.20
CA THR A 76 10.51 -18.16 26.79
C THR A 76 10.33 -18.58 25.34
N PRO A 77 9.38 -19.48 25.01
CA PRO A 77 9.16 -19.90 23.64
C PRO A 77 8.51 -18.79 22.79
N PHE A 78 8.82 -18.78 21.50
CA PHE A 78 8.10 -17.95 20.53
C PHE A 78 6.65 -18.42 20.37
N PRO A 79 5.71 -17.52 20.04
CA PRO A 79 4.32 -17.91 19.84
C PRO A 79 4.15 -18.76 18.57
N PRO A 80 3.08 -19.58 18.48
CA PRO A 80 2.87 -20.49 17.35
C PRO A 80 2.68 -19.77 16.01
N ASN A 81 2.18 -18.53 16.02
CA ASN A 81 1.99 -17.68 14.84
C ASN A 81 3.24 -16.86 14.47
N PHE A 82 4.35 -16.98 15.20
CA PHE A 82 5.57 -16.18 14.99
C PHE A 82 6.00 -16.14 13.53
N LYS A 83 6.00 -17.31 12.86
CA LYS A 83 6.41 -17.40 11.45
C LYS A 83 5.51 -16.59 10.51
N GLU A 84 4.23 -16.48 10.81
CA GLU A 84 3.28 -15.69 10.01
C GLU A 84 3.48 -14.19 10.23
N VAL A 85 3.73 -13.79 11.47
CA VAL A 85 4.08 -12.41 11.81
C VAL A 85 5.39 -12.01 11.13
N ALA A 86 6.43 -12.83 11.25
CA ALA A 86 7.72 -12.62 10.59
C ALA A 86 7.55 -12.49 9.07
N LYS A 87 6.80 -13.39 8.41
CA LYS A 87 6.47 -13.26 6.98
C LYS A 87 5.83 -11.91 6.65
N THR A 88 4.95 -11.41 7.51
CA THR A 88 4.28 -10.12 7.31
C THR A 88 5.27 -8.96 7.43
N ILE A 89 6.11 -8.95 8.47
CA ILE A 89 7.17 -7.94 8.66
C ILE A 89 8.11 -7.90 7.45
N PHE A 90 8.61 -9.06 7.00
CA PHE A 90 9.51 -9.13 5.85
C PHE A 90 8.83 -8.68 4.54
N LYS A 91 7.55 -8.99 4.32
CA LYS A 91 6.79 -8.44 3.17
C LYS A 91 6.68 -6.91 3.24
N CYS A 92 6.49 -6.35 4.43
CA CYS A 92 6.45 -4.90 4.63
C CYS A 92 7.82 -4.27 4.32
N LEU A 93 8.90 -4.81 4.86
CA LEU A 93 10.27 -4.36 4.58
C LEU A 93 10.62 -4.43 3.09
N PHE A 94 10.21 -5.48 2.38
CA PHE A 94 10.40 -5.59 0.94
C PHE A 94 9.76 -4.43 0.17
N ARG A 95 8.57 -4.00 0.57
CA ARG A 95 7.89 -2.85 -0.06
C ARG A 95 8.64 -1.54 0.17
N VAL A 96 9.28 -1.39 1.32
CA VAL A 96 10.14 -0.24 1.59
C VAL A 96 11.37 -0.25 0.67
N TYR A 97 12.06 -1.38 0.55
CA TYR A 97 13.18 -1.52 -0.40
C TYR A 97 12.75 -1.17 -1.83
N ALA A 98 11.64 -1.73 -2.31
CA ALA A 98 11.12 -1.43 -3.64
C ALA A 98 10.83 0.08 -3.82
N HIS A 99 10.28 0.74 -2.80
CA HIS A 99 10.06 2.18 -2.83
C HIS A 99 11.36 2.99 -2.89
N ILE A 100 12.38 2.61 -2.10
CA ILE A 100 13.70 3.27 -2.11
C ILE A 100 14.34 3.14 -3.49
N TYR A 101 14.37 1.95 -4.07
CA TYR A 101 14.95 1.72 -5.41
C TYR A 101 14.18 2.45 -6.52
N HIS A 102 12.85 2.53 -6.44
CA HIS A 102 12.06 3.18 -7.48
C HIS A 102 12.06 4.71 -7.37
N SER A 103 11.95 5.26 -6.16
CA SER A 103 11.68 6.68 -5.95
C SER A 103 12.84 7.49 -5.37
N HIS A 104 13.81 6.85 -4.71
CA HIS A 104 14.90 7.55 -4.01
C HIS A 104 16.31 7.11 -4.44
N PHE A 105 16.43 6.20 -5.41
CA PHE A 105 17.73 5.64 -5.81
C PHE A 105 18.72 6.70 -6.28
N GLN A 106 18.27 7.71 -7.04
CA GLN A 106 19.13 8.82 -7.48
C GLN A 106 19.74 9.59 -6.30
N LYS A 107 18.99 9.75 -5.21
CA LYS A 107 19.49 10.37 -3.98
C LYS A 107 20.51 9.48 -3.27
N ILE A 108 20.28 8.16 -3.22
CA ILE A 108 21.24 7.21 -2.63
C ILE A 108 22.57 7.22 -3.38
N VAL A 109 22.52 7.22 -4.71
CA VAL A 109 23.73 7.34 -5.56
C VAL A 109 24.45 8.66 -5.33
N SER A 110 23.71 9.77 -5.17
CA SER A 110 24.33 11.07 -4.87
C SER A 110 25.09 11.10 -3.52
N LEU A 111 24.69 10.23 -2.59
CA LEU A 111 25.34 10.06 -1.28
C LEU A 111 26.47 9.03 -1.31
N LYS A 112 26.69 8.32 -2.43
CA LYS A 112 27.65 7.21 -2.58
C LYS A 112 27.38 6.03 -1.62
N GLU A 113 26.11 5.79 -1.34
CA GLU A 113 25.63 4.76 -0.40
C GLU A 113 24.96 3.57 -1.11
N GLU A 114 25.03 3.51 -2.44
CA GLU A 114 24.41 2.47 -3.26
C GLU A 114 24.95 1.07 -2.97
N ASP A 115 26.23 0.94 -2.67
CA ASP A 115 26.86 -0.36 -2.37
C ASP A 115 26.37 -0.93 -1.04
N HIS A 116 26.16 -0.08 -0.04
CA HIS A 116 25.57 -0.48 1.24
C HIS A 116 24.11 -0.93 1.04
N LEU A 117 23.31 -0.16 0.30
CA LEU A 117 21.93 -0.52 -0.01
C LEU A 117 21.85 -1.86 -0.77
N ASN A 118 22.71 -2.05 -1.77
CA ASN A 118 22.77 -3.28 -2.57
C ASN A 118 23.19 -4.49 -1.73
N THR A 119 24.16 -4.32 -0.83
CA THR A 119 24.64 -5.39 0.06
C THR A 119 23.56 -5.79 1.06
N CYS A 120 22.94 -4.82 1.73
CA CYS A 120 21.83 -5.05 2.65
C CYS A 120 20.65 -5.71 1.95
N PHE A 121 20.30 -5.23 0.75
CA PHE A 121 19.22 -5.83 -0.04
C PHE A 121 19.56 -7.27 -0.45
N LYS A 122 20.77 -7.54 -0.95
CA LYS A 122 21.19 -8.89 -1.32
C LYS A 122 21.09 -9.86 -0.13
N HIS A 123 21.54 -9.44 1.05
CA HIS A 123 21.41 -10.25 2.26
C HIS A 123 19.93 -10.51 2.60
N PHE A 124 19.09 -9.48 2.52
CA PHE A 124 17.65 -9.60 2.72
C PHE A 124 17.00 -10.61 1.74
N ILE A 125 17.35 -10.58 0.45
CA ILE A 125 16.87 -11.55 -0.55
C ILE A 125 17.27 -12.98 -0.17
N LEU A 126 18.55 -13.19 0.13
CA LEU A 126 19.08 -14.51 0.43
C LEU A 126 18.41 -15.08 1.69
N PHE A 127 18.27 -14.26 2.73
CA PHE A 127 17.60 -14.65 3.97
C PHE A 127 16.12 -14.98 3.75
N THR A 128 15.37 -14.14 3.04
CA THR A 128 13.94 -14.38 2.78
C THR A 128 13.70 -15.60 1.92
N ASN A 129 14.60 -15.91 0.98
CA ASN A 129 14.54 -17.12 0.18
C ASN A 129 14.86 -18.38 0.99
N GLU A 130 15.92 -18.35 1.82
CA GLU A 130 16.33 -19.49 2.64
C GLU A 130 15.23 -19.94 3.61
N PHE A 131 14.58 -18.98 4.27
CA PHE A 131 13.55 -19.28 5.27
C PHE A 131 12.11 -19.29 4.71
N GLY A 132 11.95 -19.10 3.40
CA GLY A 132 10.63 -19.07 2.74
C GLY A 132 9.71 -17.98 3.29
N LEU A 133 10.26 -16.80 3.57
CA LEU A 133 9.53 -15.68 4.18
C LEU A 133 8.71 -14.88 3.16
N ILE A 134 9.13 -14.89 1.90
CA ILE A 134 8.46 -14.22 0.79
C ILE A 134 8.32 -15.20 -0.38
N ASP A 135 7.09 -15.46 -0.80
CA ASP A 135 6.83 -16.37 -1.93
C ASP A 135 7.46 -15.85 -3.22
N LYS A 136 8.12 -16.74 -3.97
CA LYS A 136 8.76 -16.45 -5.26
C LYS A 136 7.84 -15.75 -6.27
N LYS A 137 6.51 -15.92 -6.14
CA LYS A 137 5.51 -15.28 -7.00
C LYS A 137 5.31 -13.78 -6.70
N SER A 138 5.53 -13.34 -5.47
CA SER A 138 5.40 -11.93 -5.05
C SER A 138 6.49 -11.02 -5.65
N TRP A 139 7.61 -11.61 -6.07
CA TRP A 139 8.75 -10.90 -6.67
C TRP A 139 8.46 -10.44 -8.10
N ILE A 140 7.59 -11.16 -8.82
CA ILE A 140 7.47 -11.06 -10.29
C ILE A 140 6.61 -9.86 -10.70
N HIS A 141 5.65 -9.44 -9.87
CA HIS A 141 4.79 -8.27 -10.15
C HIS A 141 5.46 -6.91 -9.86
N SER A 142 6.66 -6.90 -9.27
CA SER A 142 7.42 -5.66 -9.01
C SER A 142 8.39 -5.31 -10.14
N ARG A 143 8.46 -6.12 -11.21
CA ARG A 143 9.46 -6.00 -12.30
C ARG A 143 8.83 -5.64 -13.66
N SER A 144 7.56 -5.26 -13.69
CA SER A 144 6.82 -4.80 -14.88
C SER A 144 6.40 -3.36 -14.76
#